data_AF-A0A1I8BJ48-F1
#
_entry.id   AF-A0A1I8BJ48-F1
#
_cell.length_a   1.000
_cell.length_b   1.000
_cell.length_c   1.000
_cell.angle_alpha   90.00
_cell.angle_beta   90.00
_cell.angle_gamma   90.00
#
_symmetry.space_group_name_H-M   'P 1'
#
loop_
_entity.id
_entity.type
_entity.pdbx_description
1 polymer ?
#
loop_
_entity_poly.entity_id
_entity_poly.type
_entity_poly.pdbx_seq_one_letter_code
_entity_poly.pdbx_strand_id
1 'polypeptide(L)'
;MIGDNHQLPPIVQNVAYQKYSNMEQSLFARLIRLGVPHIQLDAQGRARSELANLYNWRYKNLGDLKHVLENEEFKLANAGFLFNYQLINVPDFNGIGESTPSAYFYQNLGEAEYAVALFVYMRILGYPAEKISILTTYNGQASLLRDIINKRCTNNPLIGMPGRISTVDKYQGQQNDYIILSLVRTKAVGHLRDVRRLVVALSRARLGLYILCRVPLFKRCYELLPAFERLLQKPTRLLLFPSEQFGYSTGNRQQSPLEIIDTQHMSHFVSEFYSANIEIMRQRNGELENEQENEEMMEVTTEETSNIHLGEIPQEKEVEEEKMEEDKEEEEKEEKEEEDKNKEKDKEGPKESDEGAIVFEQVDFERLQNVPKYG
;
A
#
# COMPACT_ATOMS: atom_id res chain seq x y z
N MET A 1 -1.85 22.02 22.47
CA MET A 1 -1.93 21.58 21.06
C MET A 1 -0.99 20.42 20.87
N ILE A 2 -1.45 19.33 20.28
CA ILE A 2 -0.63 18.17 19.89
C ILE A 2 -0.64 18.13 18.37
N GLY A 3 0.52 17.92 17.76
CA GLY A 3 0.67 17.89 16.31
C GLY A 3 2.12 17.66 15.89
N ASP A 4 2.33 17.49 14.59
CA ASP A 4 3.66 17.27 14.01
C ASP A 4 3.90 18.20 12.82
N ASN A 5 4.76 19.19 13.00
CA ASN A 5 5.12 20.17 11.95
C ASN A 5 6.11 19.59 10.90
N HIS A 6 6.54 18.34 11.06
CA HIS A 6 7.33 17.60 10.08
C HIS A 6 6.47 16.70 9.17
N GLN A 7 5.17 16.59 9.44
CA GLN A 7 4.19 15.94 8.57
C GLN A 7 3.41 16.98 7.73
N LEU A 8 2.42 16.52 6.96
CA LEU A 8 1.70 17.34 5.99
C LEU A 8 1.02 18.57 6.63
N PRO A 9 1.10 19.75 5.98
CA PRO A 9 0.37 20.93 6.40
C PRO A 9 -1.12 20.84 6.01
N PRO A 10 -1.97 21.74 6.53
CA PRO A 10 -3.32 21.95 6.01
C PRO A 10 -3.35 22.12 4.48
N ILE A 11 -4.34 21.51 3.84
CA ILE A 11 -4.53 21.60 2.38
C ILE A 11 -5.06 22.99 2.02
N VAL A 12 -4.33 23.72 1.17
CA VAL A 12 -4.77 24.99 0.60
C VAL A 12 -5.10 24.76 -0.87
N GLN A 13 -6.39 24.71 -1.20
CA GLN A 13 -6.86 24.43 -2.58
C GLN A 13 -6.27 25.41 -3.60
N ASN A 14 -6.22 26.69 -3.26
CA ASN A 14 -5.61 27.70 -4.12
C ASN A 14 -4.10 27.82 -3.86
N VAL A 15 -3.32 27.22 -4.75
CA VAL A 15 -1.85 27.22 -4.72
C VAL A 15 -1.25 28.63 -4.67
N ALA A 16 -1.95 29.67 -5.16
CA ALA A 16 -1.47 31.05 -5.06
C ALA A 16 -1.37 31.52 -3.60
N TYR A 17 -2.38 31.23 -2.76
CA TYR A 17 -2.33 31.60 -1.34
C TYR A 17 -1.27 30.79 -0.57
N GLN A 18 -1.06 29.54 -0.95
CA GLN A 18 0.03 28.73 -0.40
C GLN A 18 1.40 29.36 -0.73
N LYS A 19 1.66 29.68 -2.00
CA LYS A 19 2.97 30.16 -2.46
C LYS A 19 3.28 31.60 -2.06
N TYR A 20 2.31 32.52 -2.17
CA TYR A 20 2.54 33.94 -1.93
C TYR A 20 2.33 34.34 -0.47
N SER A 21 1.36 33.72 0.22
CA SER A 21 0.97 34.11 1.58
C SER A 21 1.39 33.11 2.65
N ASN A 22 1.96 31.95 2.27
CA ASN A 22 2.28 30.87 3.19
C ASN A 22 1.06 30.44 4.04
N MET A 23 -0.13 30.42 3.42
CA MET A 23 -1.40 30.15 4.11
C MET A 23 -1.47 28.72 4.68
N GLU A 24 -0.63 27.80 4.19
CA GLU A 24 -0.52 26.44 4.72
C GLU A 24 0.13 26.36 6.11
N GLN A 25 0.70 27.46 6.63
CA GLN A 25 1.32 27.43 7.94
C GLN A 25 0.27 27.39 9.05
N SER A 26 0.18 26.24 9.72
CA SER A 26 -0.65 26.08 10.91
C SER A 26 -0.18 26.97 12.06
N LEU A 27 -1.10 27.29 12.97
CA LEU A 27 -0.77 27.99 14.23
C LEU A 27 0.31 27.24 15.00
N PHE A 28 0.21 25.90 15.08
CA PHE A 28 1.19 25.04 15.72
C PHE A 28 2.59 25.22 15.11
N ALA A 29 2.72 25.08 13.78
CA ALA A 29 4.01 25.24 13.09
C ALA A 29 4.57 26.66 13.26
N ARG A 30 3.71 27.68 13.31
CA ARG A 30 4.12 29.07 13.54
C ARG A 30 4.70 29.26 14.95
N LEU A 31 4.07 28.72 16.00
CA LEU A 31 4.58 28.81 17.37
C LEU A 31 5.91 28.09 17.55
N ILE A 32 6.06 26.90 16.96
CA ILE A 32 7.34 26.16 16.98
C ILE A 32 8.44 27.01 16.30
N ARG A 33 8.15 27.62 15.15
CA ARG A 33 9.10 28.51 14.45
C ARG A 33 9.50 29.73 15.28
N LEU A 34 8.58 30.27 16.09
CA LEU A 34 8.84 31.41 16.97
C LEU A 34 9.61 31.03 18.26
N GLY A 35 9.99 29.76 18.42
CA GLY A 35 10.78 29.31 19.56
C GLY A 35 9.96 29.07 20.83
N VAL A 36 8.64 28.89 20.70
CA VAL A 36 7.81 28.50 21.85
C VAL A 36 8.31 27.16 22.41
N PRO A 37 8.58 27.06 23.71
CA PRO A 37 8.98 25.80 24.33
C PRO A 37 7.95 24.71 24.07
N HIS A 38 8.41 23.54 23.69
CA HIS A 38 7.57 22.39 23.37
C HIS A 38 8.25 21.10 23.80
N ILE A 39 7.43 20.09 24.08
CA ILE A 39 7.88 18.74 24.38
C ILE A 39 7.83 17.96 23.07
N GLN A 40 8.96 17.39 22.68
CA GLN A 40 9.04 16.49 21.53
C GLN A 40 9.08 15.06 22.06
N LEU A 41 8.06 14.25 21.73
CA LEU A 41 8.09 12.83 22.01
C LEU A 41 9.19 12.16 21.17
N ASP A 42 9.90 11.22 21.77
CA ASP A 42 11.16 10.68 21.25
C ASP A 42 11.18 9.15 21.15
N ALA A 43 10.03 8.47 21.36
CA ALA A 43 9.93 7.02 21.18
C ALA A 43 8.65 6.63 20.43
N GLN A 44 8.79 5.92 19.30
CA GLN A 44 7.66 5.41 18.51
C GLN A 44 7.28 3.98 18.92
N GLY A 45 5.99 3.64 18.83
CA GLY A 45 5.45 2.36 19.29
C GLY A 45 4.71 1.53 18.24
N ARG A 46 4.84 1.85 16.96
CA ARG A 46 3.91 1.39 15.91
C ARG A 46 4.55 0.54 14.81
N ALA A 47 5.81 0.79 14.48
CA ALA A 47 6.50 0.17 13.36
C ALA A 47 7.82 -0.46 13.80
N ARG A 48 8.39 -1.34 12.97
CA ARG A 48 9.74 -1.88 13.20
C ARG A 48 10.79 -0.77 13.25
N SER A 49 11.82 -0.93 14.08
CA SER A 49 12.96 0.00 14.15
C SER A 49 13.61 0.24 12.79
N GLU A 50 13.71 -0.80 11.95
CA GLU A 50 14.30 -0.66 10.61
C GLU A 50 13.45 0.21 9.66
N LEU A 51 12.12 0.20 9.82
CA LEU A 51 11.21 1.07 9.08
C LEU A 51 11.25 2.49 9.67
N ALA A 52 11.29 2.60 11.00
CA ALA A 52 11.42 3.88 11.70
C ALA A 52 12.69 4.64 11.29
N ASN A 53 13.78 3.91 11.03
CA ASN A 53 15.03 4.48 10.51
C ASN A 53 14.87 5.23 9.19
N LEU A 54 13.84 4.94 8.39
CA LEU A 54 13.58 5.64 7.12
C LEU A 54 13.08 7.07 7.30
N TYR A 55 12.54 7.42 8.48
CA TYR A 55 11.98 8.75 8.75
C TYR A 55 12.47 9.41 10.06
N ASN A 56 13.08 8.65 10.99
CA ASN A 56 13.50 9.18 12.30
C ASN A 56 14.56 10.29 12.22
N TRP A 57 15.36 10.33 11.15
CA TRP A 57 16.34 11.39 10.88
C TRP A 57 15.73 12.80 10.81
N ARG A 58 14.41 12.90 10.59
CA ARG A 58 13.70 14.17 10.56
C ARG A 58 13.41 14.73 11.96
N TYR A 59 13.48 13.88 12.98
CA TYR A 59 13.10 14.15 14.36
C TYR A 59 14.34 14.14 15.27
N LYS A 60 14.29 14.90 16.36
CA LYS A 60 15.39 14.89 17.35
C LYS A 60 15.28 13.65 18.23
N ASN A 61 16.29 12.79 18.22
CA ASN A 61 16.41 11.61 19.09
C ASN A 61 15.21 10.63 19.05
N LEU A 62 14.51 10.51 17.91
CA LEU A 62 13.40 9.55 17.80
C LEU A 62 13.92 8.11 17.76
N GLY A 63 13.73 7.38 18.86
CA GLY A 63 13.93 5.95 19.01
C GLY A 63 12.62 5.17 19.08
N ASP A 64 12.66 4.01 19.73
CA ASP A 64 11.56 3.04 19.80
C ASP A 64 11.13 2.78 21.25
N LEU A 65 9.85 2.49 21.45
CA LEU A 65 9.32 2.00 22.72
C LEU A 65 9.72 0.53 22.95
N LYS A 66 9.79 0.11 24.22
CA LYS A 66 10.27 -1.23 24.62
C LYS A 66 9.55 -2.37 23.92
N HIS A 67 8.22 -2.30 23.79
CA HIS A 67 7.44 -3.38 23.17
C HIS A 67 7.78 -3.56 21.68
N VAL A 68 8.21 -2.51 20.99
CA VAL A 68 8.69 -2.63 19.59
C VAL A 68 9.98 -3.46 19.52
N LEU A 69 10.84 -3.35 20.53
CA LEU A 69 12.11 -4.07 20.61
C LEU A 69 11.93 -5.50 21.11
N GLU A 70 10.91 -5.74 21.94
CA GLU A 70 10.71 -7.00 22.66
C GLU A 70 9.72 -7.94 21.97
N ASN A 71 8.62 -7.43 21.38
CA ASN A 71 7.59 -8.27 20.77
C ASN A 71 8.10 -8.97 19.49
N GLU A 72 7.79 -10.26 19.36
CA GLU A 72 8.18 -11.06 18.20
C GLU A 72 7.57 -10.56 16.89
N GLU A 73 6.38 -9.93 16.92
CA GLU A 73 5.72 -9.37 15.72
C GLU A 73 6.62 -8.41 14.92
N PHE A 74 7.48 -7.65 15.62
CA PHE A 74 8.40 -6.69 15.02
C PHE A 74 9.76 -7.30 14.63
N LYS A 75 10.05 -8.53 15.05
CA LYS A 75 11.30 -9.25 14.77
C LYS A 75 11.15 -10.26 13.63
N LEU A 76 9.97 -10.87 13.48
CA LEU A 76 9.72 -11.89 12.46
C LEU A 76 9.90 -11.34 11.04
N ALA A 77 10.61 -12.04 10.16
CA ALA A 77 10.73 -11.60 8.77
C ALA A 77 9.37 -11.67 8.04
N ASN A 78 9.20 -10.81 7.03
CA ASN A 78 8.05 -10.89 6.14
C ASN A 78 8.22 -12.13 5.24
N ALA A 79 7.39 -13.16 5.47
CA ALA A 79 7.42 -14.40 4.70
C ALA A 79 7.36 -14.14 3.19
N GLY A 80 8.22 -14.80 2.43
CA GLY A 80 8.28 -14.61 0.98
C GLY A 80 9.20 -13.49 0.52
N PHE A 81 9.72 -12.68 1.44
CA PHE A 81 10.57 -11.53 1.11
C PHE A 81 11.94 -11.65 1.75
N LEU A 82 13.00 -11.36 0.99
CA LEU A 82 14.33 -11.30 1.58
C LEU A 82 14.44 -10.16 2.61
N PHE A 83 13.80 -9.02 2.34
CA PHE A 83 13.84 -7.81 3.17
C PHE A 83 12.44 -7.37 3.59
N ASN A 84 12.32 -6.83 4.79
CA ASN A 84 11.05 -6.29 5.29
C ASN A 84 10.67 -4.97 4.61
N TYR A 85 11.65 -4.26 4.04
CA TYR A 85 11.41 -3.14 3.15
C TYR A 85 12.37 -3.15 1.97
N GLN A 86 11.89 -2.68 0.82
CA GLN A 86 12.72 -2.58 -0.38
C GLN A 86 12.26 -1.44 -1.30
N LEU A 87 13.22 -0.71 -1.85
CA LEU A 87 13.00 0.22 -2.96
C LEU A 87 13.22 -0.54 -4.27
N ILE A 88 12.23 -0.58 -5.14
CA ILE A 88 12.20 -1.38 -6.35
C ILE A 88 12.20 -0.42 -7.55
N ASN A 89 13.21 -0.56 -8.41
CA ASN A 89 13.32 0.25 -9.61
C ASN A 89 12.40 -0.30 -10.70
N VAL A 90 11.42 0.50 -11.11
CA VAL A 90 10.51 0.16 -12.21
C VAL A 90 10.96 0.92 -13.49
N PRO A 91 11.49 0.21 -14.51
CA PRO A 91 11.84 0.80 -15.80
C PRO A 91 10.59 1.19 -16.59
N ASP A 92 10.75 1.63 -17.85
CA ASP A 92 9.60 1.88 -18.73
C ASP A 92 8.92 0.54 -19.08
N PHE A 93 7.59 0.53 -19.06
CA PHE A 93 6.76 -0.61 -19.42
C PHE A 93 6.10 -0.33 -20.75
N ASN A 94 6.27 -1.23 -21.73
CA ASN A 94 5.86 -1.01 -23.13
C ASN A 94 6.42 0.30 -23.71
N GLY A 95 7.64 0.67 -23.33
CA GLY A 95 8.29 1.92 -23.74
C GLY A 95 7.77 3.19 -23.07
N ILE A 96 6.87 3.07 -22.08
CA ILE A 96 6.24 4.20 -21.40
C ILE A 96 6.57 4.17 -19.90
N GLY A 97 6.97 5.33 -19.36
CA GLY A 97 7.13 5.57 -17.93
C GLY A 97 5.88 6.21 -17.33
N GLU A 98 5.96 7.51 -16.97
CA GLU A 98 4.79 8.28 -16.57
C GLU A 98 3.93 8.69 -17.79
N SER A 99 2.62 8.48 -17.68
CA SER A 99 1.59 8.94 -18.61
C SER A 99 0.68 9.97 -17.93
N THR A 100 -0.07 10.72 -18.74
CA THR A 100 -0.97 11.78 -18.26
C THR A 100 -2.17 11.85 -19.20
N PRO A 101 -3.21 10.99 -19.01
CA PRO A 101 -4.38 10.94 -19.89
C PRO A 101 -5.17 12.27 -19.90
N SER A 102 -5.24 12.93 -18.75
CA SER A 102 -5.79 14.27 -18.60
C SER A 102 -4.83 15.15 -17.79
N ALA A 103 -4.93 16.47 -17.92
CA ALA A 103 -4.00 17.40 -17.29
C ALA A 103 -3.88 17.15 -15.77
N TYR A 104 -2.64 17.00 -15.29
CA TYR A 104 -2.28 16.72 -13.89
C TYR A 104 -2.73 15.35 -13.35
N PHE A 105 -3.31 14.50 -14.18
CA PHE A 105 -3.72 13.15 -13.83
C PHE A 105 -2.60 12.14 -14.13
N TYR A 106 -1.57 12.16 -13.29
CA TYR A 106 -0.37 11.34 -13.49
C TYR A 106 -0.61 9.87 -13.18
N GLN A 107 -0.14 9.02 -14.08
CA GLN A 107 -0.21 7.56 -13.99
C GLN A 107 1.11 6.92 -14.41
N ASN A 108 1.33 5.69 -13.98
CA ASN A 108 2.42 4.85 -14.40
C ASN A 108 1.94 3.40 -14.41
N LEU A 109 1.63 2.91 -15.60
CA LEU A 109 1.08 1.56 -15.81
C LEU A 109 2.06 0.48 -15.34
N GLY A 110 3.36 0.67 -15.58
CA GLY A 110 4.39 -0.29 -15.16
C GLY A 110 4.46 -0.44 -13.65
N GLU A 111 4.36 0.66 -12.89
CA GLU A 111 4.29 0.62 -11.42
C GLU A 111 2.95 0.06 -10.93
N ALA A 112 1.84 0.41 -11.57
CA ALA A 112 0.51 -0.04 -11.16
C ALA A 112 0.36 -1.56 -11.31
N GLU A 113 0.76 -2.10 -12.46
CA GLU A 113 0.76 -3.55 -12.73
C GLU A 113 1.69 -4.30 -11.78
N TYR A 114 2.87 -3.75 -11.50
CA TYR A 114 3.80 -4.34 -10.54
C TYR A 114 3.18 -4.36 -9.12
N ALA A 115 2.56 -3.26 -8.69
CA ALA A 115 1.93 -3.17 -7.37
C ALA A 115 0.83 -4.22 -7.19
N VAL A 116 -0.02 -4.40 -8.20
CA VAL A 116 -1.11 -5.39 -8.16
C VAL A 116 -0.55 -6.81 -8.20
N ALA A 117 0.44 -7.09 -9.07
CA ALA A 117 1.10 -8.40 -9.09
C ALA A 117 1.75 -8.73 -7.74
N LEU A 118 2.36 -7.74 -7.08
CA LEU A 118 2.94 -7.90 -5.75
C LEU A 118 1.88 -8.16 -4.67
N PHE A 119 0.74 -7.48 -4.73
CA PHE A 119 -0.39 -7.76 -3.85
C PHE A 119 -0.91 -9.21 -4.04
N VAL A 120 -1.11 -9.63 -5.29
CA VAL A 120 -1.54 -10.99 -5.64
C VAL A 120 -0.52 -12.03 -5.14
N TYR A 121 0.78 -11.78 -5.30
CA TYR A 121 1.84 -12.63 -4.74
C TYR A 121 1.68 -12.83 -3.23
N MET A 122 1.50 -11.74 -2.47
CA MET A 122 1.28 -11.80 -1.02
C MET A 122 0.01 -12.61 -0.67
N ARG A 123 -1.05 -12.49 -1.45
CA ARG A 123 -2.29 -13.26 -1.25
C ARG A 123 -2.12 -14.75 -1.50
N ILE A 124 -1.33 -15.14 -2.50
CA ILE A 124 -0.97 -16.54 -2.74
C ILE A 124 -0.23 -17.12 -1.52
N LEU A 125 0.73 -16.36 -0.96
CA LEU A 125 1.45 -16.76 0.25
C LEU A 125 0.61 -16.82 1.52
N GLY A 126 -0.58 -16.18 1.53
CA GLY A 126 -1.50 -16.20 2.66
C GLY A 126 -1.54 -14.98 3.55
N TYR A 127 -0.96 -13.87 3.10
CA TYR A 127 -1.10 -12.61 3.83
C TYR A 127 -2.57 -12.18 3.85
N PRO A 128 -3.15 -11.80 5.00
CA PRO A 128 -4.51 -11.27 5.07
C PRO A 128 -4.67 -10.02 4.19
N ALA A 129 -5.76 -9.95 3.43
CA ALA A 129 -5.92 -8.91 2.41
C ALA A 129 -6.15 -7.53 3.05
N GLU A 130 -6.89 -7.47 4.16
CA GLU A 130 -7.14 -6.25 4.92
C GLU A 130 -5.88 -5.67 5.56
N LYS A 131 -4.84 -6.50 5.76
CA LYS A 131 -3.53 -6.08 6.31
C LYS A 131 -2.59 -5.47 5.29
N ILE A 132 -2.99 -5.43 4.02
CA ILE A 132 -2.21 -4.85 2.92
C ILE A 132 -2.93 -3.60 2.39
N SER A 133 -2.22 -2.48 2.30
CA SER A 133 -2.72 -1.29 1.60
C SER A 133 -1.79 -0.86 0.49
N ILE A 134 -2.36 -0.41 -0.62
CA ILE A 134 -1.61 0.12 -1.76
C ILE A 134 -1.75 1.64 -1.75
N LEU A 135 -0.64 2.33 -1.58
CA LEU A 135 -0.57 3.78 -1.52
C LEU A 135 0.12 4.34 -2.76
N THR A 136 -0.25 5.55 -3.12
CA THR A 136 0.42 6.30 -4.18
C THR A 136 0.45 7.78 -3.88
N THR A 137 1.28 8.54 -4.58
CA THR A 137 1.33 9.99 -4.43
C THR A 137 0.30 10.72 -5.30
N TYR A 138 -0.31 10.06 -6.29
CA TYR A 138 -1.21 10.72 -7.25
C TYR A 138 -2.59 10.08 -7.33
N ASN A 139 -3.65 10.91 -7.36
CA ASN A 139 -5.03 10.43 -7.53
C ASN A 139 -5.21 9.65 -8.84
N GLY A 140 -4.55 10.08 -9.93
CA GLY A 140 -4.63 9.37 -11.21
C GLY A 140 -4.11 7.94 -11.14
N GLN A 141 -3.04 7.72 -10.38
CA GLN A 141 -2.51 6.38 -10.11
C GLN A 141 -3.44 5.60 -9.17
N ALA A 142 -4.07 6.24 -8.18
CA ALA A 142 -5.01 5.56 -7.28
C ALA A 142 -6.22 5.01 -8.05
N SER A 143 -6.74 5.80 -9.00
CA SER A 143 -7.78 5.35 -9.94
C SER A 143 -7.31 4.16 -10.77
N LEU A 144 -6.13 4.26 -11.40
CA LEU A 144 -5.58 3.17 -12.22
C LEU A 144 -5.38 1.88 -11.42
N LEU A 145 -4.89 1.98 -10.18
CA LEU A 145 -4.73 0.83 -9.29
C LEU A 145 -6.07 0.15 -8.99
N ARG A 146 -7.12 0.93 -8.71
CA ARG A 146 -8.47 0.40 -8.52
C ARG A 146 -8.98 -0.30 -9.77
N ASP A 147 -8.80 0.31 -10.94
CA ASP A 147 -9.22 -0.28 -12.22
C ASP A 147 -8.55 -1.63 -12.48
N ILE A 148 -7.24 -1.73 -12.24
CA ILE A 148 -6.49 -2.98 -12.44
C ILE A 148 -6.91 -4.04 -11.41
N ILE A 149 -7.06 -3.67 -10.14
CA ILE A 149 -7.54 -4.61 -9.11
C ILE A 149 -8.97 -5.07 -9.40
N ASN A 150 -9.85 -4.18 -9.81
CA ASN A 150 -11.23 -4.53 -10.13
C ASN A 150 -11.31 -5.51 -11.32
N LYS A 151 -10.45 -5.32 -12.33
CA LYS A 151 -10.37 -6.22 -13.48
C LYS A 151 -9.75 -7.57 -13.17
N ARG A 152 -8.78 -7.64 -12.24
CA ARG A 152 -7.96 -8.86 -12.01
C ARG A 152 -8.33 -9.65 -10.76
N CYS A 153 -8.87 -8.99 -9.72
CA CYS A 153 -9.00 -9.57 -8.39
C CYS A 153 -10.46 -9.69 -7.92
N THR A 154 -11.36 -8.79 -8.31
CA THR A 154 -12.74 -8.75 -7.76
C THR A 154 -13.51 -10.06 -7.94
N ASN A 155 -13.36 -10.73 -9.08
CA ASN A 155 -14.05 -12.00 -9.35
C ASN A 155 -13.33 -13.22 -8.76
N ASN A 156 -12.21 -13.03 -8.07
CA ASN A 156 -11.38 -14.09 -7.53
C ASN A 156 -11.42 -14.09 -6.00
N PRO A 157 -12.28 -14.92 -5.37
CA PRO A 157 -12.44 -14.95 -3.92
C PRO A 157 -11.15 -15.33 -3.18
N LEU A 158 -10.23 -16.07 -3.83
CA LEU A 158 -8.97 -16.48 -3.23
C LEU A 158 -8.00 -15.31 -3.02
N ILE A 159 -8.13 -14.25 -3.82
CA ILE A 159 -7.26 -13.07 -3.75
C ILE A 159 -7.89 -11.96 -2.91
N GLY A 160 -9.18 -11.69 -3.07
CA GLY A 160 -9.86 -10.61 -2.34
C GLY A 160 -9.33 -9.21 -2.68
N MET A 161 -9.62 -8.24 -1.81
CA MET A 161 -9.32 -6.83 -2.01
C MET A 161 -8.33 -6.31 -0.95
N PRO A 162 -7.40 -5.41 -1.31
CA PRO A 162 -6.53 -4.78 -0.33
C PRO A 162 -7.37 -3.92 0.63
N GLY A 163 -6.93 -3.81 1.89
CA GLY A 163 -7.65 -3.03 2.90
C GLY A 163 -7.86 -1.56 2.53
N ARG A 164 -6.96 -0.96 1.74
CA ARG A 164 -7.20 0.37 1.14
C ARG A 164 -6.34 0.62 -0.10
N ILE A 165 -6.90 1.35 -1.08
CA ILE A 165 -6.17 1.96 -2.20
C ILE A 165 -6.41 3.47 -2.14
N SER A 166 -5.38 4.23 -1.77
CA SER A 166 -5.52 5.68 -1.55
C SER A 166 -4.23 6.44 -1.80
N THR A 167 -4.32 7.77 -1.82
CA THR A 167 -3.13 8.60 -1.83
C THR A 167 -2.51 8.72 -0.45
N VAL A 168 -1.19 8.98 -0.40
CA VAL A 168 -0.47 9.24 0.85
C VAL A 168 -1.13 10.36 1.67
N ASP A 169 -1.66 11.37 0.99
CA ASP A 169 -2.29 12.54 1.63
C ASP A 169 -3.62 12.17 2.30
N LYS A 170 -4.47 11.40 1.60
CA LYS A 170 -5.75 10.91 2.12
C LYS A 170 -5.58 9.81 3.17
N TYR A 171 -4.39 9.20 3.27
CA TYR A 171 -4.07 8.13 4.22
C TYR A 171 -3.33 8.66 5.49
N GLN A 172 -3.36 9.97 5.73
CA GLN A 172 -2.74 10.58 6.89
C GLN A 172 -3.42 10.09 8.19
N GLY A 173 -2.62 9.82 9.22
CA GLY A 173 -3.11 9.28 10.49
C GLY A 173 -3.39 7.77 10.48
N GLN A 174 -3.60 7.18 9.30
CA GLN A 174 -3.87 5.75 9.15
C GLN A 174 -2.60 4.93 8.97
N GLN A 175 -2.70 3.63 9.19
CA GLN A 175 -1.57 2.70 9.06
C GLN A 175 -2.04 1.31 8.68
N ASN A 176 -1.15 0.53 8.08
CA ASN A 176 -1.38 -0.90 7.89
C ASN A 176 -0.09 -1.70 8.11
N ASP A 177 -0.23 -3.01 8.23
CA ASP A 177 0.91 -3.90 8.48
C ASP A 177 1.86 -3.89 7.27
N TYR A 178 1.30 -3.96 6.07
CA TYR A 178 2.05 -3.98 4.82
C TYR A 178 1.59 -2.87 3.88
N ILE A 179 2.56 -2.09 3.39
CA ILE A 179 2.31 -1.00 2.43
C ILE A 179 3.08 -1.27 1.14
N ILE A 180 2.36 -1.24 0.02
CA ILE A 180 2.93 -1.16 -1.32
C ILE A 180 2.79 0.29 -1.78
N LEU A 181 3.89 0.99 -2.07
CA LEU A 181 3.90 2.42 -2.37
C LEU A 181 4.38 2.68 -3.80
N SER A 182 3.55 3.28 -4.64
CA SER A 182 3.92 3.74 -6.01
C SER A 182 4.21 5.24 -6.04
N LEU A 183 5.40 5.63 -6.51
CA LEU A 183 5.82 7.04 -6.63
C LEU A 183 5.52 7.67 -7.99
N VAL A 184 5.18 6.87 -9.00
CA VAL A 184 4.64 7.22 -10.32
C VAL A 184 5.63 7.93 -11.26
N ARG A 185 6.28 8.98 -10.78
CA ARG A 185 7.00 9.94 -11.60
C ARG A 185 8.28 9.36 -12.20
N THR A 186 8.51 9.68 -13.47
CA THR A 186 9.71 9.31 -14.21
C THR A 186 10.42 10.52 -14.83
N LYS A 187 9.75 11.67 -14.98
CA LYS A 187 10.33 12.90 -15.58
C LYS A 187 10.78 13.92 -14.55
N ALA A 188 9.98 14.15 -13.51
CA ALA A 188 10.27 15.12 -12.46
C ALA A 188 9.70 14.66 -11.11
N VAL A 189 10.40 14.92 -10.01
CA VAL A 189 10.04 14.43 -8.66
C VAL A 189 8.63 14.86 -8.22
N GLY A 190 8.16 16.02 -8.67
CA GLY A 190 6.83 16.53 -8.33
C GLY A 190 6.72 16.93 -6.84
N HIS A 191 5.51 16.80 -6.30
CA HIS A 191 5.18 17.19 -4.92
C HIS A 191 5.80 16.29 -3.83
N LEU A 192 6.38 15.14 -4.19
CA LEU A 192 7.15 14.32 -3.24
C LEU A 192 8.47 15.00 -2.82
N ARG A 193 8.89 16.06 -3.54
CA ARG A 193 10.02 16.91 -3.11
C ARG A 193 9.78 17.53 -1.74
N ASP A 194 8.52 17.67 -1.34
CA ASP A 194 8.16 18.01 0.04
C ASP A 194 8.49 16.83 0.96
N VAL A 195 9.56 17.00 1.75
CA VAL A 195 10.03 16.03 2.75
C VAL A 195 8.91 15.59 3.70
N ARG A 196 7.94 16.46 4.01
CA ARG A 196 6.80 16.13 4.86
C ARG A 196 5.98 14.99 4.27
N ARG A 197 5.74 15.04 2.96
CA ARG A 197 5.00 14.02 2.21
C ARG A 197 5.77 12.70 2.14
N LEU A 198 7.10 12.78 1.99
CA LEU A 198 7.98 11.60 2.08
C LEU A 198 7.92 10.94 3.47
N VAL A 199 8.00 11.73 4.55
CA VAL A 199 7.93 11.22 5.93
C VAL A 199 6.57 10.55 6.20
N VAL A 200 5.47 11.13 5.73
CA VAL A 200 4.15 10.48 5.83
C VAL A 200 4.15 9.16 5.07
N ALA A 201 4.63 9.14 3.82
CA ALA A 201 4.66 7.93 2.98
C ALA A 201 5.47 6.78 3.63
N LEU A 202 6.66 7.09 4.16
CA LEU A 202 7.56 6.10 4.78
C LEU A 202 7.08 5.60 6.15
N SER A 203 6.14 6.31 6.78
CA SER A 203 5.65 5.98 8.12
C SER A 203 4.27 5.33 8.11
N ARG A 204 3.74 4.87 6.97
CA ARG A 204 2.42 4.19 6.92
C ARG A 204 2.47 2.70 7.26
N ALA A 205 3.62 2.06 7.07
CA ALA A 205 3.81 0.63 7.31
C ALA A 205 4.21 0.32 8.76
N ARG A 206 3.63 -0.75 9.33
CA ARG A 206 4.08 -1.30 10.62
C ARG A 206 5.16 -2.37 10.46
N LEU A 207 4.97 -3.31 9.51
CA LEU A 207 5.79 -4.52 9.36
C LEU A 207 6.52 -4.61 8.01
N GLY A 208 5.92 -4.11 6.91
CA GLY A 208 6.58 -4.14 5.61
C GLY A 208 6.28 -2.98 4.67
N LEU A 209 7.29 -2.53 3.93
CA LEU A 209 7.20 -1.40 3.01
C LEU A 209 7.92 -1.67 1.68
N TYR A 210 7.16 -1.79 0.59
CA TYR A 210 7.69 -2.03 -0.75
C TYR A 210 7.41 -0.82 -1.64
N ILE A 211 8.46 -0.13 -2.08
CA ILE A 211 8.35 1.15 -2.78
C ILE A 211 8.71 0.96 -4.24
N LEU A 212 7.78 1.23 -5.15
CA LEU A 212 7.96 1.20 -6.60
C LEU A 212 8.26 2.61 -7.10
N CYS A 213 9.37 2.79 -7.81
CA CYS A 213 9.69 4.08 -8.42
C CYS A 213 10.72 4.01 -9.55
N ARG A 214 10.89 5.12 -10.29
CA ARG A 214 12.07 5.36 -11.12
C ARG A 214 13.26 5.79 -10.25
N VAL A 215 14.05 4.83 -9.76
CA VAL A 215 15.16 5.10 -8.83
C VAL A 215 16.13 6.20 -9.30
N PRO A 216 16.58 6.23 -10.58
CA PRO A 216 17.48 7.29 -11.05
C PRO A 216 16.94 8.71 -10.91
N LEU A 217 15.61 8.90 -10.95
CA LEU A 217 14.99 10.21 -10.78
C LEU A 217 15.10 10.67 -9.32
N PHE A 218 14.63 9.85 -8.38
CA PHE A 218 14.54 10.24 -6.97
C PHE A 218 15.90 10.25 -6.27
N LYS A 219 16.84 9.39 -6.68
CA LYS A 219 18.22 9.39 -6.16
C LYS A 219 18.93 10.74 -6.38
N ARG A 220 18.54 11.50 -7.40
CA ARG A 220 19.13 12.82 -7.72
C ARG A 220 18.50 13.98 -6.92
N CYS A 221 17.44 13.73 -6.15
CA CYS A 221 16.77 14.76 -5.37
C CYS A 221 17.47 14.95 -4.02
N TYR A 222 18.08 16.11 -3.81
CA TYR A 222 18.84 16.42 -2.59
C TYR A 222 17.98 16.33 -1.32
N GLU A 223 16.74 16.83 -1.39
CA GLU A 223 15.83 16.88 -0.23
C GLU A 223 15.42 15.48 0.26
N LEU A 224 15.44 14.47 -0.63
CA LEU A 224 15.03 13.10 -0.31
C LEU A 224 16.23 12.21 0.04
N LEU A 225 17.45 12.73 -0.10
CA LEU A 225 18.70 11.99 0.07
C LEU A 225 18.78 11.23 1.40
N PRO A 226 18.41 11.80 2.57
CA PRO A 226 18.52 11.08 3.83
C PRO A 226 17.72 9.77 3.87
N ALA A 227 16.53 9.74 3.28
CA ALA A 227 15.75 8.52 3.19
C ALA A 227 16.25 7.59 2.08
N PHE A 228 16.56 8.15 0.90
CA PHE A 228 16.99 7.35 -0.25
C PHE A 228 18.35 6.69 -0.06
N GLU A 229 19.28 7.30 0.69
CA GLU A 229 20.54 6.64 1.07
C GLU A 229 20.29 5.36 1.88
N ARG A 230 19.33 5.39 2.81
CA ARG A 230 18.95 4.22 3.62
C ARG A 230 18.20 3.17 2.80
N LEU A 231 17.34 3.61 1.87
CA LEU A 231 16.64 2.72 0.95
C LEU A 231 17.60 2.01 -0.01
N LEU A 232 18.63 2.73 -0.50
CA LEU A 232 19.63 2.24 -1.45
C LEU A 232 20.75 1.39 -0.82
N GLN A 233 20.72 1.16 0.49
CA GLN A 233 21.56 0.14 1.13
C GLN A 233 21.18 -1.29 0.71
N LYS A 234 19.96 -1.46 0.16
CA LYS A 234 19.45 -2.74 -0.35
C LYS A 234 19.43 -2.73 -1.89
N PRO A 235 19.51 -3.91 -2.54
CA PRO A 235 19.34 -4.03 -3.99
C PRO A 235 18.00 -3.42 -4.45
N THR A 236 17.99 -2.84 -5.66
CA THR A 236 16.77 -2.22 -6.21
C THR A 236 15.93 -3.14 -7.09
N ARG A 237 16.27 -4.43 -7.12
CA ARG A 237 15.47 -5.49 -7.75
C ARG A 237 14.84 -6.32 -6.65
N LEU A 238 13.56 -6.65 -6.79
CA LEU A 238 12.82 -7.36 -5.75
C LEU A 238 13.38 -8.77 -5.55
N LEU A 239 13.67 -9.13 -4.30
CA LEU A 239 14.25 -10.43 -3.93
C LEU A 239 13.26 -11.22 -3.07
N LEU A 240 12.86 -12.40 -3.55
CA LEU A 240 11.77 -13.21 -3.01
C LEU A 240 12.20 -14.61 -2.56
N PHE A 241 11.45 -15.19 -1.63
CA PHE A 241 11.50 -16.60 -1.23
C PHE A 241 10.12 -17.25 -1.37
N PRO A 242 9.68 -17.60 -2.60
CA PRO A 242 8.31 -18.07 -2.84
C PRO A 242 7.91 -19.33 -2.07
N SER A 243 8.87 -20.08 -1.51
CA SER A 243 8.64 -21.25 -0.67
C SER A 243 8.22 -20.93 0.77
N GLU A 244 8.40 -19.70 1.24
CA GLU A 244 7.97 -19.26 2.59
C GLU A 244 6.49 -18.86 2.58
N GLN A 245 5.67 -19.49 3.42
CA GLN A 245 4.27 -19.13 3.61
C GLN A 245 4.08 -18.11 4.74
N PHE A 246 3.03 -17.30 4.65
CA PHE A 246 2.66 -16.38 5.73
C PHE A 246 2.47 -17.13 7.05
N GLY A 247 2.96 -16.56 8.15
CA GLY A 247 2.98 -17.21 9.47
C GLY A 247 4.14 -18.19 9.70
N TYR A 248 4.79 -18.69 8.65
CA TYR A 248 5.87 -19.68 8.72
C TYR A 248 7.12 -19.21 7.98
N SER A 249 7.83 -18.21 8.52
CA SER A 249 9.17 -17.87 8.01
C SER A 249 10.20 -18.74 8.73
N THR A 250 10.68 -19.79 8.06
CA THR A 250 11.82 -20.54 8.56
C THR A 250 13.05 -19.67 8.35
N GLY A 251 13.69 -19.20 9.43
CA GLY A 251 14.92 -18.38 9.36
C GLY A 251 16.12 -19.09 8.71
N ASN A 252 15.92 -20.27 8.12
CA ASN A 252 16.92 -21.16 7.54
C ASN A 252 16.81 -21.15 6.01
N ARG A 253 17.18 -20.02 5.40
CA ARG A 253 17.18 -19.81 3.95
C ARG A 253 18.38 -20.53 3.32
N GLN A 254 18.19 -21.79 2.94
CA GLN A 254 19.23 -22.57 2.25
C GLN A 254 19.27 -22.31 0.74
N GLN A 255 18.15 -21.82 0.16
CA GLN A 255 18.03 -21.52 -1.27
C GLN A 255 18.46 -20.07 -1.55
N SER A 256 18.88 -19.80 -2.79
CA SER A 256 19.11 -18.43 -3.26
C SER A 256 17.78 -17.71 -3.49
N PRO A 257 17.67 -16.40 -3.19
CA PRO A 257 16.45 -15.64 -3.45
C PRO A 257 16.16 -15.55 -4.95
N LEU A 258 14.89 -15.59 -5.32
CA LEU A 258 14.41 -15.30 -6.66
C LEU A 258 14.50 -13.79 -6.90
N GLU A 259 15.15 -13.38 -7.99
CA GLU A 259 15.27 -11.98 -8.38
C GLU A 259 14.27 -11.61 -9.49
N ILE A 260 13.36 -10.69 -9.19
CA ILE A 260 12.43 -10.15 -10.17
C ILE A 260 13.07 -8.98 -10.90
N ILE A 261 13.04 -9.06 -12.24
CA ILE A 261 13.80 -8.17 -13.12
C ILE A 261 13.03 -6.89 -13.42
N ASP A 262 11.75 -7.02 -13.78
CA ASP A 262 10.87 -5.93 -14.20
C ASP A 262 9.38 -6.32 -14.02
N THR A 263 8.48 -5.42 -14.44
CA THR A 263 7.03 -5.62 -14.37
C THR A 263 6.55 -6.82 -15.19
N GLN A 264 7.16 -7.12 -16.34
CA GLN A 264 6.76 -8.26 -17.18
C GLN A 264 7.14 -9.57 -16.49
N HIS A 265 8.36 -9.67 -15.98
CA HIS A 265 8.81 -10.82 -15.21
C HIS A 265 7.94 -11.03 -13.97
N MET A 266 7.64 -9.96 -13.21
CA MET A 266 6.75 -10.06 -12.04
C MET A 266 5.37 -10.61 -12.42
N SER A 267 4.77 -10.07 -13.48
CA SER A 267 3.43 -10.47 -13.92
C SER A 267 3.38 -11.93 -14.39
N HIS A 268 4.39 -12.37 -15.14
CA HIS A 268 4.51 -13.75 -15.60
C HIS A 268 4.71 -14.71 -14.42
N PHE A 269 5.66 -14.39 -13.54
CA PHE A 269 5.94 -15.17 -12.34
C PHE A 269 4.68 -15.35 -11.48
N VAL A 270 3.94 -14.27 -11.22
CA VAL A 270 2.71 -14.33 -10.41
C VAL A 270 1.62 -15.17 -11.07
N SER A 271 1.48 -15.11 -12.40
CA SER A 271 0.52 -15.95 -13.14
C SER A 271 0.84 -17.44 -13.00
N GLU A 272 2.10 -17.82 -13.19
CA GLU A 272 2.55 -19.20 -13.02
C GLU A 272 2.42 -19.64 -11.56
N PHE A 273 2.83 -18.78 -10.63
CA PHE A 273 2.78 -19.05 -9.20
C PHE A 273 1.34 -19.21 -8.71
N TYR A 274 0.40 -18.40 -9.22
CA TYR A 274 -1.02 -18.56 -8.93
C TYR A 274 -1.55 -19.90 -9.43
N SER A 275 -1.25 -20.24 -10.69
CA SER A 275 -1.69 -21.50 -11.31
C SER A 275 -1.15 -22.72 -10.56
N ALA A 276 0.10 -22.67 -10.09
CA ALA A 276 0.73 -23.74 -9.31
C ALA A 276 0.18 -23.88 -7.89
N ASN A 277 -0.36 -22.81 -7.29
CA ASN A 277 -0.83 -22.80 -5.90
C ASN A 277 -2.36 -22.75 -5.75
N ILE A 278 -3.12 -22.74 -6.85
CA ILE A 278 -4.58 -22.56 -6.79
C ILE A 278 -5.29 -23.62 -5.94
N GLU A 279 -4.84 -24.87 -5.97
CA GLU A 279 -5.41 -25.96 -5.17
C GLU A 279 -5.15 -25.76 -3.68
N ILE A 280 -3.92 -25.38 -3.32
CA ILE A 280 -3.53 -25.07 -1.94
C ILE A 280 -4.32 -23.86 -1.43
N MET A 281 -4.50 -22.84 -2.26
CA MET A 281 -5.31 -21.67 -1.91
C MET A 281 -6.78 -22.03 -1.67
N ARG A 282 -7.37 -22.92 -2.49
CA ARG A 282 -8.75 -23.39 -2.28
C ARG A 282 -8.92 -24.19 -1.00
N GLN A 283 -7.96 -25.06 -0.68
CA GLN A 283 -7.97 -25.82 0.57
C GLN A 283 -7.95 -24.88 1.77
N ARG A 284 -7.02 -23.92 1.79
CA ARG A 284 -6.93 -22.93 2.86
C ARG A 284 -8.20 -22.07 2.97
N ASN A 285 -8.80 -21.68 1.85
CA ASN A 285 -10.02 -20.87 1.88
C ASN A 285 -11.21 -21.67 2.43
N GLY A 286 -11.34 -22.94 2.04
CA GLY A 286 -12.38 -23.82 2.59
C GLY A 286 -12.18 -24.11 4.08
N GLU A 287 -10.93 -24.22 4.56
CA GLU A 287 -10.64 -24.33 6.00
C GLU A 287 -11.06 -23.07 6.75
N LEU A 288 -10.75 -21.88 6.21
CA LEU A 288 -11.15 -20.59 6.81
C LEU A 288 -12.67 -20.40 6.85
N GLU A 289 -13.39 -20.78 5.78
CA GLU A 289 -14.86 -20.73 5.76
C GLU A 289 -15.47 -21.66 6.83
N ASN A 290 -14.93 -22.88 6.98
CA ASN A 290 -15.37 -23.81 8.02
C ASN A 290 -15.02 -23.32 9.44
N GLU A 291 -13.87 -22.67 9.64
CA GLU A 291 -13.48 -22.09 10.93
C GLU A 291 -14.40 -20.92 11.31
N GLN A 292 -14.72 -20.04 10.36
CA GLN A 292 -15.67 -18.94 10.57
C GLN A 292 -17.08 -19.46 10.89
N GLU A 293 -17.59 -20.46 10.15
CA GLU A 293 -18.89 -21.08 10.44
C GLU A 293 -18.91 -21.74 11.83
N ASN A 294 -17.79 -22.34 12.27
CA ASN A 294 -17.67 -22.93 13.59
C ASN A 294 -17.57 -21.88 14.71
N GLU A 295 -16.88 -20.76 14.48
CA GLU A 295 -16.81 -19.63 15.41
C GLU A 295 -18.18 -18.96 15.56
N GLU A 296 -18.90 -18.70 14.46
CA GLU A 296 -20.27 -18.16 14.49
C GLU A 296 -21.25 -19.12 15.19
N MET A 297 -21.16 -20.43 14.94
CA MET A 297 -21.94 -21.44 15.67
C MET A 297 -21.58 -21.49 17.17
N MET A 298 -20.32 -21.26 17.53
CA MET A 298 -19.88 -21.18 18.94
C MET A 298 -20.41 -19.91 19.61
N GLU A 299 -20.37 -18.76 18.94
CA GLU A 299 -20.92 -17.51 19.45
C GLU A 299 -22.44 -17.61 19.68
N VAL A 300 -23.20 -18.16 18.71
CA VAL A 300 -24.65 -18.38 18.86
C VAL A 300 -24.98 -19.32 20.03
N THR A 301 -24.18 -20.37 20.26
CA THR A 301 -24.38 -21.29 21.41
C THR A 301 -23.99 -20.67 22.75
N THR A 302 -23.08 -19.69 22.77
CA THR A 302 -22.76 -18.91 23.98
C THR A 302 -23.80 -17.84 24.32
N GLU A 303 -24.49 -17.28 23.33
CA GLU A 303 -25.60 -16.35 23.57
C GLU A 303 -26.85 -17.07 24.12
N GLU A 304 -27.14 -18.29 23.67
CA GLU A 304 -28.25 -19.09 24.22
C GLU A 304 -28.03 -19.52 25.69
N THR A 305 -26.78 -19.55 26.16
CA THR A 305 -26.44 -19.98 27.54
C THR A 305 -26.26 -18.81 28.54
N SER A 306 -26.27 -17.56 28.08
CA SER A 306 -26.03 -16.38 28.93
C SER A 306 -27.30 -15.61 29.35
N ASN A 307 -28.49 -16.07 28.98
CA ASN A 307 -29.77 -15.42 29.33
C ASN A 307 -30.28 -15.71 30.77
N ILE A 308 -29.40 -15.64 31.78
CA ILE A 308 -29.79 -15.55 33.20
C ILE A 308 -28.96 -14.46 33.92
N HIS A 309 -29.53 -13.25 33.94
CA HIS A 309 -29.45 -12.24 35.01
C HIS A 309 -28.10 -11.56 35.33
N LEU A 310 -27.95 -10.26 34.99
CA LEU A 310 -27.95 -9.10 35.93
C LEU A 310 -27.54 -7.76 35.24
N GLY A 311 -28.37 -6.72 35.44
CA GLY A 311 -27.94 -5.37 35.87
C GLY A 311 -27.32 -4.41 34.84
N GLU A 312 -28.11 -3.43 34.40
CA GLU A 312 -27.75 -2.29 33.55
C GLU A 312 -26.71 -1.34 34.17
N ILE A 313 -25.68 -0.96 33.39
CA ILE A 313 -24.89 0.28 33.54
C ILE A 313 -24.59 0.82 32.11
N PRO A 314 -24.77 2.12 31.80
CA PRO A 314 -24.68 2.63 30.43
C PRO A 314 -23.24 2.74 29.92
N GLN A 315 -22.99 2.34 28.66
CA GLN A 315 -21.71 2.50 27.96
C GLN A 315 -21.71 3.70 27.00
N GLU A 316 -20.69 4.55 27.12
CA GLU A 316 -20.26 5.50 26.10
C GLU A 316 -19.39 4.76 25.06
N LYS A 317 -19.97 4.29 23.96
CA LYS A 317 -19.20 3.69 22.83
C LYS A 317 -19.74 3.95 21.41
N GLU A 318 -20.84 4.68 21.23
CA GLU A 318 -21.48 4.83 19.90
C GLU A 318 -20.87 5.91 18.98
N VAL A 319 -19.82 6.65 19.39
CA VAL A 319 -19.35 7.84 18.64
C VAL A 319 -18.25 7.53 17.59
N GLU A 320 -17.66 6.33 17.57
CA GLU A 320 -16.60 5.98 16.61
C GLU A 320 -17.08 5.17 15.40
N GLU A 321 -18.14 4.37 15.54
CA GLU A 321 -18.72 3.61 14.42
C GLU A 321 -19.60 4.48 13.51
N GLU A 322 -20.39 5.40 14.08
CA GLU A 322 -21.20 6.36 13.31
C GLU A 322 -20.34 7.24 12.39
N LYS A 323 -19.12 7.62 12.83
CA LYS A 323 -18.19 8.40 12.00
C LYS A 323 -17.62 7.62 10.82
N MET A 324 -17.41 6.30 10.96
CA MET A 324 -16.93 5.48 9.86
C MET A 324 -18.03 5.20 8.82
N GLU A 325 -19.30 5.18 9.23
CA GLU A 325 -20.44 5.06 8.30
C GLU A 325 -20.75 6.39 7.61
N GLU A 326 -20.70 7.53 8.32
CA GLU A 326 -20.86 8.86 7.73
C GLU A 326 -19.76 9.17 6.69
N ASP A 327 -18.49 8.84 6.97
CA ASP A 327 -17.38 9.02 6.03
C ASP A 327 -17.55 8.15 4.75
N LYS A 328 -18.15 6.96 4.87
CA LYS A 328 -18.44 6.07 3.72
C LYS A 328 -19.60 6.59 2.87
N GLU A 329 -20.65 7.13 3.50
CA GLU A 329 -21.77 7.73 2.78
C GLU A 329 -21.41 9.04 2.06
N GLU A 330 -20.50 9.85 2.63
CA GLU A 330 -19.98 11.04 1.96
C GLU A 330 -19.06 10.67 0.78
N GLU A 331 -18.21 9.64 0.91
CA GLU A 331 -17.39 9.13 -0.20
C GLU A 331 -18.26 8.61 -1.37
N GLU A 332 -19.36 7.89 -1.12
CA GLU A 332 -20.28 7.44 -2.18
C GLU A 332 -21.03 8.58 -2.89
N LYS A 333 -21.31 9.68 -2.18
CA LYS A 333 -22.00 10.85 -2.75
C LYS A 333 -21.06 11.68 -3.62
N GLU A 334 -19.81 11.87 -3.21
CA GLU A 334 -18.80 12.56 -4.03
C GLU A 334 -18.44 11.75 -5.30
N GLU A 335 -18.35 10.42 -5.22
CA GLU A 335 -18.08 9.55 -6.37
C GLU A 335 -19.22 9.57 -7.42
N LYS A 336 -20.49 9.58 -6.97
CA LYS A 336 -21.66 9.69 -7.87
C LYS A 336 -21.72 11.06 -8.57
N GLU A 337 -21.36 12.14 -7.89
CA GLU A 337 -21.34 13.49 -8.49
C GLU A 337 -20.21 13.70 -9.51
N GLU A 338 -19.07 13.03 -9.36
CA GLU A 338 -17.99 13.06 -10.36
C GLU A 338 -18.30 12.17 -11.59
N GLU A 339 -18.96 11.02 -11.41
CA GLU A 339 -19.41 10.19 -12.53
C GLU A 339 -20.44 10.89 -13.42
N ASP A 340 -21.42 11.58 -12.83
CA ASP A 340 -22.47 12.27 -13.61
C ASP A 340 -21.91 13.49 -14.37
N LYS A 341 -20.90 14.18 -13.82
CA LYS A 341 -20.19 15.26 -14.52
C LYS A 341 -19.34 14.77 -15.70
N ASN A 342 -18.90 13.51 -15.68
CA ASN A 342 -18.14 12.91 -16.77
C ASN A 342 -19.04 12.35 -17.89
N LYS A 343 -20.24 11.83 -17.55
CA LYS A 343 -21.22 11.36 -18.54
C LYS A 343 -21.79 12.49 -19.42
N GLU A 344 -21.80 13.74 -18.95
CA GLU A 344 -22.25 14.88 -19.76
C GLU A 344 -21.22 15.38 -20.79
N LYS A 345 -19.95 14.93 -20.74
CA LYS A 345 -18.89 15.38 -21.65
C LYS A 345 -18.55 14.42 -22.79
N ASP A 346 -18.98 13.16 -22.71
CA ASP A 346 -18.70 12.14 -23.73
C ASP A 346 -19.89 11.95 -24.70
N LYS A 347 -20.18 12.99 -25.47
CA LYS A 347 -20.94 12.87 -26.72
C LYS A 347 -20.23 13.64 -27.82
N GLU A 348 -19.14 13.09 -28.35
CA GLU A 348 -18.66 13.23 -29.75
C GLU A 348 -17.22 12.67 -29.89
N GLY A 349 -17.02 11.57 -30.64
CA GLY A 349 -15.70 11.13 -31.11
C GLY A 349 -15.49 9.61 -31.19
N PRO A 350 -14.76 9.07 -32.19
CA PRO A 350 -14.96 7.70 -32.68
C PRO A 350 -14.13 6.62 -31.97
N LYS A 351 -14.64 5.39 -32.05
CA LYS A 351 -14.05 4.15 -31.55
C LYS A 351 -12.81 3.75 -32.36
N GLU A 352 -11.67 3.59 -31.70
CA GLU A 352 -10.54 2.81 -32.19
C GLU A 352 -10.35 1.55 -31.32
N SER A 353 -9.98 0.47 -31.99
CA SER A 353 -9.89 -0.91 -31.52
C SER A 353 -8.65 -1.15 -30.65
N ASP A 354 -8.88 -1.68 -29.45
CA ASP A 354 -7.87 -1.98 -28.43
C ASP A 354 -7.50 -3.48 -28.53
N GLU A 355 -6.46 -3.80 -29.32
CA GLU A 355 -5.82 -5.13 -29.33
C GLU A 355 -4.54 -5.06 -28.47
N GLY A 356 -4.60 -5.57 -27.24
CA GLY A 356 -3.40 -5.62 -26.38
C GLY A 356 -3.57 -6.01 -24.91
N ALA A 357 -4.78 -6.34 -24.44
CA ALA A 357 -5.00 -6.81 -23.07
C ALA A 357 -5.03 -8.35 -23.01
N ILE A 358 -4.09 -8.96 -22.29
CA ILE A 358 -4.13 -10.39 -21.97
C ILE A 358 -5.17 -10.58 -20.86
N VAL A 359 -6.33 -11.12 -21.22
CA VAL A 359 -7.42 -11.50 -20.32
C VAL A 359 -7.11 -12.90 -19.76
N PHE A 360 -7.18 -13.06 -18.45
CA PHE A 360 -6.84 -14.32 -17.73
C PHE A 360 -7.79 -15.51 -18.01
N GLU A 361 -8.77 -15.38 -18.91
CA GLU A 361 -9.73 -16.45 -19.25
C GLU A 361 -9.52 -17.09 -20.63
N GLN A 362 -8.59 -16.62 -21.46
CA GLN A 362 -8.31 -17.22 -22.77
C GLN A 362 -6.81 -17.37 -23.02
N VAL A 363 -6.20 -18.38 -22.40
CA VAL A 363 -4.91 -18.91 -22.85
C VAL A 363 -5.17 -20.23 -23.54
N ASP A 364 -5.04 -20.22 -24.86
CA ASP A 364 -5.19 -21.40 -25.71
C ASP A 364 -3.97 -22.33 -25.50
N PHE A 365 -4.20 -23.50 -24.87
CA PHE A 365 -3.17 -24.35 -24.26
C PHE A 365 -2.27 -25.12 -25.25
N GLU A 366 -2.42 -24.93 -26.57
CA GLU A 366 -1.67 -25.71 -27.57
C GLU A 366 -0.41 -25.02 -28.13
N ARG A 367 -0.08 -23.77 -27.73
CA ARG A 367 1.04 -23.01 -28.36
C ARG A 367 2.30 -22.77 -27.53
N LEU A 368 2.51 -23.45 -26.40
CA LEU A 368 3.72 -23.29 -25.57
C LEU A 368 4.48 -24.59 -25.26
N GLN A 369 4.50 -25.53 -26.21
CA GLN A 369 5.54 -26.57 -26.20
C GLN A 369 6.82 -26.00 -26.82
N ASN A 370 7.72 -25.41 -26.01
CA ASN A 370 9.19 -25.43 -26.21
C ASN A 370 9.93 -24.43 -25.29
N VAL A 371 9.88 -24.58 -23.95
CA VAL A 371 10.90 -24.05 -23.02
C VAL A 371 10.97 -24.97 -21.78
N PRO A 372 12.15 -25.21 -21.15
CA PRO A 372 12.34 -26.31 -20.21
C PRO A 372 11.57 -26.15 -18.90
N LYS A 373 11.01 -27.26 -18.42
CA LYS A 373 10.45 -27.38 -17.08
C LYS A 373 11.59 -27.35 -16.06
N TYR A 374 11.56 -26.39 -15.13
CA TYR A 374 12.44 -26.41 -13.96
C TYR A 374 11.96 -27.54 -13.03
N GLY A 375 12.87 -28.49 -12.76
CA GLY A 375 12.67 -29.58 -11.80
C GLY A 375 13.46 -29.36 -10.53
#